data_AF-A0A1S9RF69-F1
#
_entry.id   AF-A0A1S9RF69-F1
#
_cell.length_a   1.000
_cell.length_b   1.000
_cell.length_c   1.000
_cell.angle_alpha   90.00
_cell.angle_beta   90.00
_cell.angle_gamma   90.00
#
_symmetry.space_group_name_H-M   'P 1'
#
loop_
_entity.id
_entity.type
_entity.pdbx_description
1 polymer ?
#
loop_
_entity_poly.entity_id
_entity_poly.type
_entity_poly.pdbx_seq_one_letter_code
_entity_poly.pdbx_strand_id
1 'polypeptide(L)'
;MEQAGLEGAELVSGTTTIADGNTITRCNLRNCAVTSSSVKLSDFSDCVFSHARSVKQSTGTKTHFHDVSHASRSTFSNSIIRDQSSVHRSEVKMSTLNDSSNVKRSAVIGSSISRTSVSRTTLTDCNTEECIFERCSFKDMILKNGYWKRNQLIKKVGSKEPVAVKKDGPGPANSGDMLSSSKIPVVPDTSSKSEMSASRNVLHRLDSNVTLESEESDDSEDLPPPYKV
;
A
#
# COMPACT_ATOMS: atom_id res chain seq x y z
N MET A 1 -24.80 41.69 33.44
CA MET A 1 -25.23 41.33 32.07
C MET A 1 -24.12 41.80 31.17
N GLU A 2 -23.13 40.94 30.91
CA GLU A 2 -22.00 41.25 30.05
C GLU A 2 -21.66 39.94 29.33
N GLN A 3 -22.04 39.85 28.05
CA GLN A 3 -21.60 38.79 27.16
C GLN A 3 -20.61 39.46 26.20
N ALA A 4 -19.33 39.12 26.35
CA ALA A 4 -18.29 39.50 25.40
C ALA A 4 -18.30 38.51 24.23
N GLY A 5 -18.43 39.05 23.02
CA GLY A 5 -18.54 38.30 21.78
C GLY A 5 -17.27 37.54 21.42
N LEU A 6 -17.47 36.31 20.95
CA LEU A 6 -16.49 35.52 20.23
C LEU A 6 -16.39 36.06 18.80
N GLU A 7 -15.29 36.74 18.46
CA GLU A 7 -14.95 37.06 17.08
C GLU A 7 -14.58 35.78 16.32
N GLY A 8 -15.35 35.51 15.27
CA GLY A 8 -15.15 34.38 14.38
C GLY A 8 -13.90 34.56 13.53
N ALA A 9 -13.00 33.57 13.59
CA ALA A 9 -11.95 33.42 12.61
C ALA A 9 -12.58 33.02 11.27
N GLU A 10 -12.54 33.91 10.28
CA GLU A 10 -12.91 33.57 8.90
C GLU A 10 -11.94 32.53 8.35
N LEU A 11 -12.46 31.33 8.12
CA LEU A 11 -11.82 30.31 7.29
C LEU A 11 -11.80 30.80 5.84
N VAL A 12 -10.68 31.37 5.40
CA VAL A 12 -10.43 31.68 3.99
C VAL A 12 -10.28 30.35 3.24
N SER A 13 -11.39 29.82 2.75
CA SER A 13 -11.43 28.63 1.92
C SER A 13 -11.11 28.99 0.47
N GLY A 14 -9.82 29.18 0.17
CA GLY A 14 -9.35 29.42 -1.19
C GLY A 14 -9.42 28.16 -2.04
N THR A 15 -10.23 28.17 -3.11
CA THR A 15 -10.26 27.09 -4.10
C THR A 15 -9.38 27.50 -5.28
N THR A 16 -8.23 26.86 -5.45
CA THR A 16 -7.35 27.11 -6.62
C THR A 16 -7.58 26.03 -7.67
N THR A 17 -8.30 26.37 -8.75
CA THR A 17 -8.38 25.54 -9.96
C THR A 17 -7.36 26.03 -10.98
N ILE A 18 -6.30 25.25 -11.21
CA ILE A 18 -5.29 25.54 -12.25
C ILE A 18 -5.78 24.93 -13.57
N ALA A 19 -5.69 25.72 -14.65
CA ALA A 19 -6.32 25.49 -15.96
C ALA A 19 -5.94 24.16 -16.66
N ASP A 20 -4.88 23.49 -16.24
CA ASP A 20 -4.53 22.14 -16.72
C ASP A 20 -5.02 21.07 -15.74
N GLY A 21 -6.30 20.69 -15.89
CA GLY A 21 -6.84 19.44 -15.39
C GLY A 21 -6.53 19.10 -13.92
N ASN A 22 -6.99 19.90 -12.95
CA ASN A 22 -6.99 19.58 -11.51
C ASN A 22 -5.70 18.87 -11.04
N THR A 23 -4.54 19.36 -11.46
CA THR A 23 -3.23 18.78 -11.11
C THR A 23 -2.39 19.80 -10.36
N ILE A 24 -2.03 19.48 -9.12
CA ILE A 24 -1.21 20.31 -8.24
C ILE A 24 0.22 19.75 -8.27
N THR A 25 1.16 20.55 -8.78
CA THR A 25 2.54 20.10 -8.97
C THR A 25 3.53 21.08 -8.34
N ARG A 26 4.53 20.56 -7.61
CA ARG A 26 5.60 21.37 -6.97
C ARG A 26 5.06 22.44 -6.02
N CYS A 27 4.04 22.10 -5.23
CA CYS A 27 3.42 23.01 -4.28
C CYS A 27 3.71 22.62 -2.83
N ASN A 28 3.60 23.60 -1.92
CA ASN A 28 3.52 23.36 -0.48
C ASN A 28 2.07 23.63 -0.04
N LEU A 29 1.34 22.58 0.34
CA LEU A 29 -0.05 22.71 0.79
C LEU A 29 -0.12 22.56 2.30
N ARG A 30 -0.80 23.47 2.98
CA ARG A 30 -0.97 23.42 4.43
C ARG A 30 -2.41 23.71 4.78
N ASN A 31 -3.00 22.93 5.69
CA ASN A 31 -4.38 23.13 6.12
C ASN A 31 -5.39 23.17 4.95
N CYS A 32 -5.15 22.37 3.92
CA CYS A 32 -5.96 22.34 2.70
C CYS A 32 -6.80 21.08 2.60
N ALA A 33 -7.95 21.19 1.93
CA ALA A 33 -8.70 20.06 1.40
C ALA A 33 -8.44 19.96 -0.10
N VAL A 34 -7.91 18.83 -0.56
CA VAL A 34 -7.61 18.55 -1.97
C VAL A 34 -8.59 17.50 -2.46
N THR A 35 -9.45 17.88 -3.40
CA THR A 35 -10.53 17.01 -3.90
C THR A 35 -10.42 16.75 -5.40
N SER A 36 -10.66 15.50 -5.81
CA SER A 36 -10.74 15.07 -7.22
C SER A 36 -9.54 15.47 -8.10
N SER A 37 -8.39 15.65 -7.45
CA SER A 37 -7.19 16.22 -8.03
C SER A 37 -6.03 15.23 -8.04
N SER A 38 -5.07 15.47 -8.92
CA SER A 38 -3.79 14.76 -8.93
C SER A 38 -2.73 15.64 -8.28
N VAL A 39 -1.89 15.08 -7.42
CA VAL A 39 -0.79 15.79 -6.77
C VAL A 39 0.54 15.13 -7.11
N LYS A 40 1.53 15.92 -7.49
CA LYS A 40 2.85 15.42 -7.90
C LYS A 40 3.97 16.32 -7.39
N LEU A 41 5.06 15.73 -6.89
CA LEU A 41 6.26 16.47 -6.48
C LEU A 41 5.97 17.58 -5.46
N SER A 42 5.02 17.35 -4.56
CA SER A 42 4.54 18.38 -3.63
C SER A 42 4.74 17.93 -2.18
N ASP A 43 4.82 18.91 -1.28
CA ASP A 43 4.83 18.67 0.15
C ASP A 43 3.51 19.16 0.75
N PHE A 44 2.94 18.39 1.66
CA PHE A 44 1.69 18.78 2.30
C PHE A 44 1.63 18.37 3.78
N SER A 45 1.03 19.25 4.59
CA SER A 45 0.86 19.06 6.01
C SER A 45 -0.55 19.43 6.47
N ASP A 46 -1.11 18.65 7.40
CA ASP A 46 -2.42 18.93 7.99
C ASP A 46 -3.52 19.07 6.93
N CYS A 47 -3.44 18.22 5.89
CA CYS A 47 -4.34 18.26 4.75
C CYS A 47 -5.34 17.09 4.74
N VAL A 48 -6.38 17.22 3.93
CA VAL A 48 -7.36 16.16 3.67
C VAL A 48 -7.45 15.90 2.17
N PHE A 49 -7.31 14.64 1.77
CA PHE A 49 -7.35 14.21 0.36
C PHE A 49 -8.63 13.40 0.07
N SER A 50 -9.57 14.15 -0.50
CA SER A 50 -10.71 13.89 -1.39
C SER A 50 -10.67 13.06 -2.64
N HIS A 51 -11.01 11.76 -2.69
CA HIS A 51 -11.27 11.09 -3.99
C HIS A 51 -10.11 11.37 -4.99
N ALA A 52 -8.89 11.42 -4.47
CA ALA A 52 -7.77 12.00 -5.18
C ALA A 52 -7.29 10.98 -6.21
N ARG A 53 -7.23 11.38 -7.48
CA ARG A 53 -6.89 10.48 -8.58
C ARG A 53 -5.50 9.91 -8.43
N SER A 54 -4.55 10.73 -8.00
CA SER A 54 -3.15 10.30 -7.87
C SER A 54 -2.38 11.19 -6.90
N VAL A 55 -1.48 10.61 -6.11
CA VAL A 55 -0.50 11.34 -5.27
C VAL A 55 0.89 10.74 -5.51
N LYS A 56 1.73 11.41 -6.29
CA LYS A 56 3.01 10.86 -6.77
C LYS A 56 4.21 11.65 -6.28
N GLN A 57 5.27 10.96 -5.88
CA GLN A 57 6.57 11.58 -5.56
C GLN A 57 6.44 12.74 -4.56
N SER A 58 5.58 12.59 -3.55
CA SER A 58 5.19 13.69 -2.66
C SER A 58 5.44 13.32 -1.19
N THR A 59 5.54 14.33 -0.33
CA THR A 59 5.71 14.14 1.11
C THR A 59 4.47 14.63 1.85
N GLY A 60 3.88 13.77 2.66
CA GLY A 60 2.70 14.05 3.45
C GLY A 60 2.95 13.90 4.95
N THR A 61 2.49 14.86 5.73
CA THR A 61 2.54 14.80 7.20
C THR A 61 1.17 15.12 7.79
N LYS A 62 0.74 14.41 8.84
CA LYS A 62 -0.57 14.64 9.51
C LYS A 62 -1.74 14.75 8.54
N THR A 63 -1.75 13.92 7.51
CA THR A 63 -2.69 14.03 6.40
C THR A 63 -3.71 12.89 6.44
N HIS A 64 -4.94 13.19 6.04
CA HIS A 64 -6.03 12.22 5.94
C HIS A 64 -6.31 11.91 4.48
N PHE A 65 -6.02 10.68 4.05
CA PHE A 65 -6.32 10.18 2.71
C PHE A 65 -7.58 9.34 2.74
N HIS A 66 -8.51 9.66 1.86
CA HIS A 66 -9.76 8.95 1.73
C HIS A 66 -10.10 8.75 0.26
N ASP A 67 -10.27 7.49 -0.13
CA ASP A 67 -10.49 7.09 -1.52
C ASP A 67 -9.45 7.67 -2.48
N VAL A 68 -8.17 7.54 -2.12
CA VAL A 68 -7.08 7.92 -3.02
C VAL A 68 -6.75 6.75 -3.92
N SER A 69 -7.12 6.90 -5.20
CA SER A 69 -7.03 5.83 -6.18
C SER A 69 -5.61 5.31 -6.34
N HIS A 70 -4.60 6.19 -6.28
CA HIS A 70 -3.21 5.78 -6.40
C HIS A 70 -2.20 6.76 -5.79
N ALA A 71 -1.61 6.40 -4.66
CA ALA A 71 -0.44 7.07 -4.11
C ALA A 71 0.83 6.28 -4.43
N SER A 72 1.87 6.91 -4.99
CA SER A 72 3.12 6.20 -5.26
C SER A 72 4.42 6.99 -5.20
N ARG A 73 5.50 6.28 -4.82
CA ARG A 73 6.84 6.86 -4.62
C ARG A 73 6.83 8.03 -3.64
N SER A 74 5.95 7.97 -2.64
CA SER A 74 5.68 9.06 -1.71
C SER A 74 6.04 8.66 -0.29
N THR A 75 6.18 9.65 0.58
CA THR A 75 6.44 9.43 2.01
C THR A 75 5.32 10.03 2.82
N PHE A 76 4.65 9.23 3.65
CA PHE A 76 3.55 9.66 4.51
C PHE A 76 3.89 9.40 5.97
N SER A 77 3.71 10.40 6.83
CA SER A 77 3.97 10.27 8.26
C SER A 77 2.83 10.83 9.11
N ASN A 78 2.58 10.20 10.26
CA ASN A 78 1.50 10.57 11.18
C ASN A 78 0.14 10.74 10.47
N SER A 79 -0.11 9.94 9.44
CA SER A 79 -1.23 10.12 8.51
C SER A 79 -2.26 9.00 8.66
N ILE A 80 -3.46 9.22 8.14
CA ILE A 80 -4.53 8.23 8.11
C ILE A 80 -4.84 7.91 6.65
N ILE A 81 -4.81 6.63 6.28
CA ILE A 81 -5.05 6.14 4.92
C ILE A 81 -6.20 5.13 4.98
N ARG A 82 -7.32 5.47 4.34
CA ARG A 82 -8.54 4.66 4.41
C ARG A 82 -9.34 4.65 3.12
N ASP A 83 -10.47 3.96 3.15
CA ASP A 83 -11.51 3.97 2.13
C ASP A 83 -10.96 3.51 0.78
N GLN A 84 -10.46 2.26 0.71
CA GLN A 84 -9.92 1.64 -0.52
C GLN A 84 -8.73 2.34 -1.17
N SER A 85 -7.97 3.14 -0.41
CA SER A 85 -6.79 3.83 -0.93
C SER A 85 -5.67 2.86 -1.33
N SER A 86 -4.99 3.13 -2.47
CA SER A 86 -3.85 2.32 -2.94
C SER A 86 -2.52 3.03 -2.76
N VAL A 87 -1.57 2.41 -2.06
CA VAL A 87 -0.22 2.92 -1.79
C VAL A 87 0.84 2.02 -2.40
N HIS A 88 1.71 2.57 -3.26
CA HIS A 88 2.72 1.80 -3.99
C HIS A 88 4.11 2.39 -3.88
N ARG A 89 5.14 1.55 -3.68
CA ARG A 89 6.55 2.01 -3.67
C ARG A 89 6.79 3.20 -2.74
N SER A 90 6.09 3.23 -1.62
CA SER A 90 6.04 4.40 -0.73
C SER A 90 6.56 4.04 0.66
N GLU A 91 6.84 5.05 1.46
CA GLU A 91 7.20 4.89 2.86
C GLU A 91 6.09 5.47 3.74
N VAL A 92 5.60 4.68 4.70
CA VAL A 92 4.50 5.06 5.59
C VAL A 92 4.94 4.90 7.04
N LYS A 93 4.93 5.98 7.82
CA LYS A 93 5.48 6.02 9.18
C LYS A 93 4.44 6.46 10.19
N MET A 94 4.38 5.79 11.35
CA MET A 94 3.56 6.19 12.50
C MET A 94 2.12 6.53 12.09
N SER A 95 1.56 5.76 11.14
CA SER A 95 0.31 6.08 10.47
C SER A 95 -0.75 5.02 10.74
N THR A 96 -1.98 5.31 10.39
CA THR A 96 -3.09 4.34 10.43
C THR A 96 -3.52 4.00 9.02
N LEU A 97 -3.60 2.70 8.70
CA LEU A 97 -4.09 2.18 7.44
C LEU A 97 -5.31 1.30 7.72
N ASN A 98 -6.46 1.63 7.12
CA ASN A 98 -7.72 0.95 7.36
C ASN A 98 -8.56 0.77 6.08
N ASP A 99 -9.64 0.00 6.23
CA ASP A 99 -10.78 -0.05 5.31
C ASP A 99 -10.44 -0.42 3.86
N SER A 100 -9.93 -1.65 3.70
CA SER A 100 -9.69 -2.28 2.39
C SER A 100 -8.70 -1.54 1.50
N SER A 101 -7.80 -0.78 2.11
CA SER A 101 -6.66 -0.19 1.42
C SER A 101 -5.71 -1.27 0.88
N ASN A 102 -4.90 -0.91 -0.12
CA ASN A 102 -3.90 -1.81 -0.72
C ASN A 102 -2.50 -1.18 -0.63
N VAL A 103 -1.55 -1.88 -0.01
CA VAL A 103 -0.18 -1.42 0.16
C VAL A 103 0.78 -2.37 -0.51
N LYS A 104 1.53 -1.89 -1.50
CA LYS A 104 2.41 -2.76 -2.30
C LYS A 104 3.81 -2.19 -2.49
N ARG A 105 4.83 -3.06 -2.39
CA ARG A 105 6.25 -2.70 -2.58
C ARG A 105 6.71 -1.53 -1.71
N SER A 106 6.16 -1.40 -0.51
CA SER A 106 6.34 -0.22 0.34
C SER A 106 7.12 -0.57 1.61
N ALA A 107 7.46 0.45 2.41
CA ALA A 107 7.93 0.27 3.78
C ALA A 107 6.91 0.89 4.72
N VAL A 108 6.46 0.15 5.74
CA VAL A 108 5.54 0.64 6.76
C VAL A 108 6.19 0.46 8.13
N ILE A 109 6.26 1.53 8.91
CA ILE A 109 7.02 1.60 10.15
C ILE A 109 6.14 2.16 11.26
N GLY A 110 6.09 1.49 12.42
CA GLY A 110 5.40 2.00 13.62
C GLY A 110 3.91 2.27 13.43
N SER A 111 3.25 1.60 12.48
CA SER A 111 1.90 1.94 12.04
C SER A 111 0.87 0.90 12.46
N SER A 112 -0.39 1.30 12.57
CA SER A 112 -1.51 0.39 12.75
C SER A 112 -2.14 0.08 11.39
N ILE A 113 -2.32 -1.20 11.07
CA ILE A 113 -2.83 -1.67 9.78
C ILE A 113 -4.02 -2.58 10.05
N SER A 114 -5.21 -2.21 9.58
CA SER A 114 -6.43 -3.00 9.75
C SER A 114 -7.13 -3.25 8.41
N ARG A 115 -7.72 -4.45 8.21
CA ARG A 115 -8.54 -4.79 7.02
C ARG A 115 -7.91 -4.39 5.68
N THR A 116 -6.59 -4.53 5.55
CA THR A 116 -5.81 -4.00 4.41
C THR A 116 -5.07 -5.14 3.72
N SER A 117 -4.96 -5.08 2.39
CA SER A 117 -4.12 -5.99 1.62
C SER A 117 -2.71 -5.43 1.52
N VAL A 118 -1.70 -6.21 1.91
CA VAL A 118 -0.31 -5.77 1.97
C VAL A 118 0.57 -6.78 1.19
N SER A 119 1.31 -6.31 0.20
CA SER A 119 2.14 -7.18 -0.65
C SER A 119 3.54 -6.65 -0.93
N ARG A 120 4.56 -7.52 -0.86
CA ARG A 120 5.97 -7.15 -1.14
C ARG A 120 6.47 -5.97 -0.31
N THR A 121 5.93 -5.79 0.89
CA THR A 121 6.14 -4.63 1.74
C THR A 121 6.94 -5.03 2.97
N THR A 122 7.83 -4.16 3.42
CA THR A 122 8.55 -4.32 4.70
C THR A 122 7.74 -3.67 5.81
N LEU A 123 7.50 -4.41 6.90
CA LEU A 123 6.71 -3.99 8.06
C LEU A 123 7.62 -4.00 9.30
N THR A 124 7.83 -2.84 9.90
CA THR A 124 8.67 -2.69 11.09
C THR A 124 7.84 -2.13 12.24
N ASP A 125 7.82 -2.82 13.37
CA ASP A 125 7.13 -2.39 14.60
C ASP A 125 5.66 -1.99 14.37
N CYS A 126 4.96 -2.69 13.46
CA CYS A 126 3.56 -2.41 13.10
C CYS A 126 2.57 -3.31 13.87
N ASN A 127 1.42 -2.75 14.26
CA ASN A 127 0.29 -3.52 14.78
C ASN A 127 -0.66 -3.85 13.63
N THR A 128 -1.04 -5.12 13.47
CA THR A 128 -1.83 -5.57 12.31
C THR A 128 -3.07 -6.37 12.72
N GLU A 129 -4.18 -6.08 12.04
CA GLU A 129 -5.49 -6.68 12.26
C GLU A 129 -6.24 -6.88 10.93
N GLU A 130 -6.94 -7.99 10.79
CA GLU A 130 -7.66 -8.47 9.60
C GLU A 130 -6.96 -8.25 8.24
N CYS A 131 -5.62 -8.32 8.20
CA CYS A 131 -4.84 -8.03 7.00
C CYS A 131 -4.51 -9.28 6.18
N ILE A 132 -4.34 -9.10 4.88
CA ILE A 132 -3.86 -10.12 3.94
C ILE A 132 -2.41 -9.80 3.59
N PHE A 133 -1.47 -10.72 3.88
CA PHE A 133 -0.06 -10.53 3.59
C PHE A 133 0.45 -11.43 2.46
N GLU A 134 1.05 -10.81 1.44
CA GLU A 134 1.66 -11.52 0.31
C GLU A 134 3.13 -11.12 0.13
N ARG A 135 4.06 -12.04 0.41
CA ARG A 135 5.51 -11.80 0.22
C ARG A 135 6.03 -10.58 1.02
N CYS A 136 5.53 -10.38 2.24
CA CYS A 136 5.92 -9.26 3.09
C CYS A 136 7.02 -9.65 4.07
N SER A 137 7.91 -8.71 4.39
CA SER A 137 9.00 -8.89 5.35
C SER A 137 8.67 -8.13 6.64
N PHE A 138 8.47 -8.82 7.74
CA PHE A 138 8.53 -8.29 9.08
C PHE A 138 9.99 -8.25 9.54
N LYS A 139 10.34 -7.46 10.57
CA LYS A 139 11.67 -7.39 11.20
C LYS A 139 12.30 -8.79 11.36
N ASP A 140 13.05 -9.21 10.35
CA ASP A 140 13.69 -10.52 10.14
C ASP A 140 12.78 -11.76 9.95
N MET A 141 11.51 -11.58 9.58
CA MET A 141 10.58 -12.69 9.31
C MET A 141 9.65 -12.39 8.12
N ILE A 142 9.60 -13.24 7.11
CA ILE A 142 8.70 -13.12 5.97
C ILE A 142 7.41 -13.88 6.27
N LEU A 143 6.25 -13.21 6.26
CA LEU A 143 4.94 -13.84 6.44
C LEU A 143 4.17 -13.90 5.11
N LYS A 144 3.55 -15.04 4.81
CA LYS A 144 2.77 -15.29 3.59
C LYS A 144 1.48 -16.06 3.88
N ASN A 145 0.46 -15.82 3.06
CA ASN A 145 -0.78 -16.63 2.93
C ASN A 145 -1.56 -16.86 4.24
N GLY A 146 -1.49 -15.92 5.18
CA GLY A 146 -2.14 -16.05 6.47
C GLY A 146 -2.61 -14.71 6.99
N TYR A 147 -3.59 -14.77 7.88
CA TYR A 147 -3.97 -13.69 8.75
C TYR A 147 -3.13 -13.81 10.02
N TRP A 148 -2.29 -12.82 10.29
CA TRP A 148 -1.34 -12.85 11.39
C TRP A 148 -1.68 -11.76 12.40
N LYS A 149 -1.68 -12.07 13.69
CA LYS A 149 -1.87 -11.13 14.81
C LYS A 149 -0.86 -11.47 15.90
N ARG A 150 -0.13 -10.47 16.41
CA ARG A 150 0.90 -10.66 17.45
C ARG A 150 1.90 -11.79 17.14
N ASN A 151 2.42 -11.83 15.91
CA ASN A 151 3.35 -12.86 15.41
C ASN A 151 2.79 -14.31 15.43
N GLN A 152 1.48 -14.48 15.51
CA GLN A 152 0.82 -15.79 15.45
C GLN A 152 -0.10 -15.87 14.23
N LEU A 153 -0.15 -17.04 13.61
CA LEU A 153 -1.13 -17.34 12.58
C LEU A 153 -2.50 -17.52 13.24
N ILE A 154 -3.47 -16.69 12.85
CA ILE A 154 -4.83 -16.74 13.37
C ILE A 154 -5.75 -17.50 12.40
N LYS A 155 -5.62 -17.27 11.09
CA LYS A 155 -6.35 -18.05 10.06
C LYS A 155 -5.54 -18.15 8.77
N LYS A 156 -5.76 -19.22 8.03
CA LYS A 156 -5.31 -19.38 6.65
C LYS A 156 -6.07 -18.40 5.74
N VAL A 157 -5.37 -17.86 4.75
CA VAL A 157 -5.98 -16.97 3.74
C VAL A 157 -5.71 -17.52 2.35
N GLY A 158 -6.79 -17.82 1.62
CA GLY A 158 -6.73 -18.43 0.29
C GLY A 158 -6.42 -19.94 0.31
N SER A 159 -6.09 -20.50 -0.85
CA SER A 159 -5.83 -21.94 -1.01
C SER A 159 -4.41 -22.38 -0.62
N LYS A 160 -3.49 -21.44 -0.40
CA LYS A 160 -2.07 -21.70 -0.13
C LYS A 160 -1.79 -21.78 1.36
N GLU A 161 -0.85 -22.64 1.77
CA GLU A 161 -0.47 -22.77 3.17
C GLU A 161 0.18 -21.49 3.72
N PRO A 162 -0.15 -21.07 4.95
CA PRO A 162 0.53 -19.98 5.62
C PRO A 162 1.99 -20.31 5.87
N VAL A 163 2.89 -19.35 5.62
CA VAL A 163 4.34 -19.55 5.78
C VAL A 163 4.95 -18.40 6.56
N ALA A 164 5.76 -18.73 7.57
CA ALA A 164 6.67 -17.82 8.25
C ALA A 164 8.12 -18.25 7.96
N VAL A 165 8.94 -17.38 7.36
CA VAL A 165 10.33 -17.67 7.00
C VAL A 165 11.23 -16.68 7.73
N LYS A 166 12.18 -17.14 8.56
CA LYS A 166 13.21 -16.22 9.09
C LYS A 166 14.10 -15.75 7.94
N LYS A 167 14.45 -14.46 7.93
CA LYS A 167 15.39 -13.93 6.95
C LYS A 167 16.79 -14.35 7.37
N ASP A 168 17.36 -15.36 6.71
CA ASP A 168 18.76 -15.73 6.94
C ASP A 168 19.64 -14.54 6.57
N GLY A 169 20.25 -13.91 7.57
CA GLY A 169 21.32 -12.94 7.37
C GLY A 169 22.63 -13.68 7.02
N PRO A 170 23.55 -13.06 6.27
CA PRO A 170 24.91 -13.57 6.18
C PRO A 170 25.58 -13.35 7.54
N GLY A 171 25.50 -14.33 8.44
CA GLY A 171 26.38 -14.43 9.60
C GLY A 171 27.72 -14.99 9.16
N PRO A 172 28.86 -14.56 9.77
CA PRO A 172 30.16 -15.08 9.40
C PRO A 172 30.20 -16.58 9.70
N ALA A 173 30.77 -17.31 8.76
CA ALA A 173 31.02 -18.74 8.87
C ALA A 173 31.70 -19.07 10.20
N ASN A 174 31.13 -20.02 10.95
CA ASN A 174 31.90 -21.04 11.64
C ASN A 174 31.01 -22.25 11.97
N SER A 175 31.62 -23.40 11.74
CA SER A 175 31.15 -24.78 11.75
C SER A 175 30.42 -25.26 13.00
N GLY A 176 29.49 -26.20 12.81
CA GLY A 176 29.07 -27.17 13.83
C GLY A 176 27.65 -27.67 13.61
N ASP A 177 27.50 -28.95 13.28
CA ASP A 177 26.23 -29.69 13.26
C ASP A 177 25.28 -29.30 14.41
N MET A 178 24.01 -29.08 14.09
CA MET A 178 22.89 -29.68 14.84
C MET A 178 21.55 -29.45 14.11
N LEU A 179 20.89 -30.57 13.82
CA LEU A 179 19.47 -30.68 13.50
C LEU A 179 18.61 -29.87 14.47
N SER A 180 17.75 -29.00 13.95
CA SER A 180 16.53 -28.61 14.65
C SER A 180 15.41 -28.29 13.66
N SER A 181 14.72 -29.36 13.27
CA SER A 181 13.33 -29.29 12.82
C SER A 181 12.48 -28.72 13.96
N SER A 182 12.22 -27.42 13.93
CA SER A 182 11.24 -26.80 14.82
C SER A 182 9.85 -27.00 14.21
N LYS A 183 9.16 -27.99 14.76
CA LYS A 183 7.76 -28.35 14.52
C LYS A 183 6.85 -27.12 14.54
N ILE A 184 6.15 -26.90 13.43
CA ILE A 184 4.91 -26.13 13.42
C ILE A 184 3.88 -26.94 14.22
N PRO A 185 3.13 -26.36 15.19
CA PRO A 185 2.06 -27.08 15.85
C PRO A 185 0.97 -27.42 14.84
N VAL A 186 0.82 -28.72 14.56
CA VAL A 186 -0.31 -29.28 13.80
C VAL A 186 -1.54 -29.21 14.69
N VAL A 187 -2.56 -28.46 14.26
CA VAL A 187 -3.90 -28.52 14.82
C VAL A 187 -4.58 -29.81 14.30
N PRO A 188 -5.30 -30.57 15.14
CA PRO A 188 -5.89 -31.85 14.74
C PRO A 188 -7.09 -31.66 13.79
N ASP A 189 -7.07 -32.38 12.68
CA ASP A 189 -8.19 -32.51 11.74
C ASP A 189 -9.33 -33.29 12.40
N THR A 190 -10.46 -32.63 12.66
CA THR A 190 -11.72 -33.33 12.92
C THR A 190 -12.38 -33.66 11.58
N SER A 191 -12.21 -34.91 11.16
CA SER A 191 -12.95 -35.48 10.03
C SER A 191 -14.42 -35.60 10.37
N SER A 192 -15.29 -35.09 9.50
CA SER A 192 -16.61 -35.69 9.29
C SER A 192 -16.94 -35.68 7.80
N LYS A 193 -17.25 -36.89 7.35
CA LYS A 193 -17.37 -37.39 5.98
C LYS A 193 -18.76 -37.04 5.42
N SER A 194 -18.83 -36.60 4.16
CA SER A 194 -19.97 -36.86 3.29
C SER A 194 -19.56 -36.75 1.82
N GLU A 195 -19.56 -37.91 1.16
CA GLU A 195 -19.71 -38.11 -0.28
C GLU A 195 -21.16 -37.68 -0.64
N MET A 196 -21.57 -37.21 -1.82
CA MET A 196 -21.24 -37.60 -3.17
C MET A 196 -21.94 -36.63 -4.16
N SER A 197 -21.29 -36.27 -5.27
CA SER A 197 -21.80 -36.46 -6.64
C SER A 197 -21.13 -35.51 -7.64
N ALA A 198 -20.75 -36.12 -8.77
CA ALA A 198 -20.00 -35.53 -9.85
C ALA A 198 -20.89 -34.69 -10.78
N SER A 199 -20.29 -33.67 -11.41
CA SER A 199 -20.56 -33.38 -12.81
C SER A 199 -19.36 -32.68 -13.46
N ARG A 200 -18.96 -33.26 -14.59
CA ARG A 200 -17.89 -32.87 -15.51
C ARG A 200 -18.12 -31.47 -16.09
N ASN A 201 -17.04 -30.72 -16.33
CA ASN A 201 -16.66 -30.16 -17.64
C ASN A 201 -15.30 -29.43 -17.51
N VAL A 202 -14.23 -30.08 -17.96
CA VAL A 202 -13.48 -29.81 -19.22
C VAL A 202 -12.70 -28.49 -19.21
N LEU A 203 -11.38 -28.67 -19.18
CA LEU A 203 -10.29 -27.76 -19.54
C LEU A 203 -10.71 -26.62 -20.49
N HIS A 204 -10.33 -25.39 -20.15
CA HIS A 204 -9.63 -24.53 -21.10
C HIS A 204 -8.63 -23.62 -20.38
N ARG A 205 -7.37 -23.92 -20.64
CA ARG A 205 -6.15 -23.15 -20.40
C ARG A 205 -6.12 -22.00 -21.39
N LEU A 206 -6.14 -20.75 -20.93
CA LEU A 206 -5.67 -19.60 -21.70
C LEU A 206 -5.05 -18.58 -20.74
N ASP A 207 -3.73 -18.52 -20.76
CA ASP A 207 -2.97 -17.33 -20.38
C ASP A 207 -3.45 -16.16 -21.24
N SER A 208 -3.73 -15.02 -20.62
CA SER A 208 -3.84 -13.75 -21.33
C SER A 208 -3.27 -12.65 -20.46
N ASN A 209 -1.96 -12.49 -20.63
CA ASN A 209 -1.20 -11.31 -20.30
C ASN A 209 -1.71 -10.16 -21.18
N VAL A 210 -2.59 -9.31 -20.64
CA VAL A 210 -2.98 -8.06 -21.29
C VAL A 210 -2.06 -6.97 -20.75
N THR A 211 -0.95 -6.79 -21.44
CA THR A 211 -0.15 -5.56 -21.42
C THR A 211 -0.90 -4.53 -22.26
N LEU A 212 -1.55 -3.55 -21.62
CA LEU A 212 -1.99 -2.34 -22.33
C LEU A 212 -0.81 -1.37 -22.34
N GLU A 213 0.06 -1.52 -23.33
CA GLU A 213 0.91 -0.42 -23.78
C GLU A 213 0.13 0.29 -24.89
N SER A 214 -0.29 1.51 -24.59
CA SER A 214 -0.83 2.43 -25.58
C SER A 214 0.31 2.84 -26.51
N GLU A 215 0.18 2.50 -27.78
CA GLU A 215 1.01 3.01 -28.87
C GLU A 215 0.68 4.48 -29.08
N GLU A 216 1.59 5.36 -28.65
CA GLU A 216 1.63 6.75 -29.08
C GLU A 216 2.36 6.76 -30.41
N SER A 217 1.61 6.76 -31.51
CA SER A 217 2.13 6.95 -32.87
C SER A 217 2.53 8.42 -33.05
N ASP A 218 3.80 8.73 -32.84
CA ASP A 218 4.40 10.02 -33.19
C ASP A 218 5.19 9.85 -34.49
N ASP A 219 4.52 10.14 -35.60
CA ASP A 219 5.07 10.14 -36.96
C ASP A 219 5.76 11.50 -37.19
N SER A 220 6.99 11.63 -36.72
CA SER A 220 7.86 12.76 -37.07
C SER A 220 9.27 12.24 -37.38
N GLU A 221 9.61 12.26 -38.67
CA GLU A 221 10.93 11.93 -39.19
C GLU A 221 12.01 12.86 -38.62
N ASP A 222 12.75 12.39 -37.62
CA ASP A 222 13.95 13.05 -37.10
C ASP A 222 15.19 12.53 -37.85
N LEU A 223 15.44 13.09 -39.03
CA LEU A 223 16.66 12.82 -39.80
C LEU A 223 17.85 13.60 -39.19
N PRO A 224 19.01 12.96 -38.97
CA PRO A 224 20.16 13.64 -38.41
C PRO A 224 20.69 14.72 -39.37
N PRO A 225 21.24 15.84 -38.85
CA PRO A 225 21.76 16.92 -39.69
C PRO A 225 22.99 16.46 -40.49
N PRO A 226 23.20 16.99 -41.71
CA PRO A 226 24.30 16.57 -42.57
C PRO A 226 25.64 17.03 -42.00
N TYR A 227 26.57 16.10 -41.81
CA TYR A 227 27.97 16.40 -41.54
C TYR A 227 28.57 17.10 -42.75
N LYS A 228 29.14 18.29 -42.54
CA LYS A 228 29.98 18.95 -43.55
C LYS A 228 31.29 18.16 -43.68
N VAL A 229 31.59 17.71 -44.90
CA VAL A 229 32.92 17.24 -45.32
C VAL A 229 33.82 18.45 -45.57
#